data_AF-A0AAV8TYT9-F1
#
_entry.id   AF-A0AAV8TYT9-F1
#
_cell.length_a   1.000
_cell.length_b   1.000
_cell.length_c   1.000
_cell.angle_alpha   90.00
_cell.angle_beta   90.00
_cell.angle_gamma   90.00
#
_symmetry.space_group_name_H-M   'P 1'
#
loop_
_entity.id
_entity.type
_entity.pdbx_description
1 polymer ?
#
loop_
_entity_poly.entity_id
_entity_poly.type
_entity_poly.pdbx_seq_one_letter_code
_entity_poly.pdbx_strand_id
1 'polypeptide(L)'
;MSLAATSIVPTTTLVSPKPHQSSFDAATNPRSFLRVAAVHSAEPSNNPIISCSQSQPQPAKTVTTKTPTMTNVGSGKWSVESWQLKRALQLPEYPDKEELEMVLRTLDAFPPIVFAGEARKLEERLADAAMGKAFLLQGGDCAESFKEFNAINIPDTFRILLQMGVVLMFGGQMPVVNVGRMAGQFAKPRSEPFEEQNGVKLPSYRGDNVNGDAFNEKARIPDPQRMIRAYCQSAATLNLLRAFATGGYAAMQRVTQWNLDFTEHSEQGDRYRELAHRVDEALGFMAAAGLTVDHPIMTTTEFWTSHECLLLPYEESLTRLDSTSGLYYDCSAHFLWVGERTRQLDGAHVEFLRGVANPLGIKVSHKMDPNELVKLIEILNPQNRPGRITIITRMGAENMRVKLPHLIRAVRRAGLVVTWVSDPMHGNTIKAPCGLKTRPFDAIRAEVRAFFDVHEQEGSHPGGVHLEMTGQNVTECIGGSRTVTFDDLSSRYHTHCDPRLNASQSLELAFIIAERLRKRRIRSQPVIADAGH
;
A
#
# COMPACT_ATOMS: atom_id res chain seq x y z
N MET A 1 -9.78 -20.75 66.08
CA MET A 1 -10.17 -21.69 67.16
C MET A 1 -11.66 -21.96 67.03
N SER A 2 -12.10 -23.21 67.22
CA SER A 2 -13.51 -23.68 67.17
C SER A 2 -14.24 -23.52 65.81
N LEU A 3 -15.04 -24.44 65.24
CA LEU A 3 -15.87 -25.58 65.70
C LEU A 3 -17.13 -25.16 66.51
N ALA A 4 -18.33 -25.75 66.38
CA ALA A 4 -18.94 -26.75 65.46
C ALA A 4 -20.44 -26.91 65.84
N ALA A 5 -21.41 -27.44 65.07
CA ALA A 5 -21.57 -27.73 63.62
C ALA A 5 -23.09 -27.55 63.26
N THR A 6 -23.95 -28.40 62.65
CA THR A 6 -23.94 -29.79 62.12
C THR A 6 -25.17 -30.03 61.21
N SER A 7 -25.09 -30.95 60.22
CA SER A 7 -26.25 -31.53 59.47
C SER A 7 -27.04 -30.56 58.54
N ILE A 8 -28.01 -30.97 57.70
CA ILE A 8 -28.59 -32.32 57.41
C ILE A 8 -28.25 -32.75 55.94
N VAL A 9 -28.82 -33.88 55.48
CA VAL A 9 -28.45 -34.76 54.34
C VAL A 9 -29.78 -35.38 53.78
N PRO A 10 -29.95 -35.87 52.51
CA PRO A 10 -28.96 -36.35 51.52
C PRO A 10 -29.07 -35.84 50.06
N THR A 11 -28.13 -36.32 49.25
CA THR A 11 -27.95 -36.17 47.79
C THR A 11 -28.68 -37.25 46.96
N THR A 12 -29.07 -36.93 45.71
CA THR A 12 -29.06 -37.93 44.61
C THR A 12 -28.66 -37.31 43.26
N THR A 13 -27.86 -38.06 42.51
CA THR A 13 -27.45 -37.86 41.10
C THR A 13 -28.51 -38.43 40.12
N LEU A 14 -28.48 -38.34 38.78
CA LEU A 14 -27.56 -37.85 37.70
C LEU A 14 -28.39 -37.79 36.38
N VAL A 15 -27.96 -37.06 35.33
CA VAL A 15 -28.07 -37.39 33.87
C VAL A 15 -27.71 -36.17 33.00
N SER A 16 -27.04 -36.40 31.86
CA SER A 16 -26.56 -35.37 30.93
C SER A 16 -27.52 -35.10 29.76
N PRO A 17 -27.61 -33.86 29.23
CA PRO A 17 -28.38 -33.55 28.03
C PRO A 17 -27.64 -33.96 26.73
N LYS A 18 -28.40 -34.38 25.72
CA LYS A 18 -27.97 -34.52 24.31
C LYS A 18 -28.70 -33.48 23.44
N PRO A 19 -28.18 -33.13 22.25
CA PRO A 19 -28.72 -32.03 21.44
C PRO A 19 -30.08 -32.37 20.81
N HIS A 20 -30.93 -31.36 20.67
CA HIS A 20 -32.18 -31.47 19.92
C HIS A 20 -31.94 -31.49 18.41
N GLN A 21 -32.55 -32.44 17.71
CA GLN A 21 -32.88 -32.33 16.29
C GLN A 21 -34.38 -31.99 16.18
N SER A 22 -34.74 -31.06 15.29
CA SER A 22 -36.12 -30.76 14.93
C SER A 22 -36.39 -31.20 13.49
N SER A 23 -37.30 -32.16 13.31
CA SER A 23 -37.74 -32.64 12.00
C SER A 23 -38.59 -31.61 11.26
N PHE A 24 -38.42 -31.52 9.94
CA PHE A 24 -39.37 -30.90 9.01
C PHE A 24 -39.62 -31.86 7.85
N ASP A 25 -40.89 -32.09 7.55
CA ASP A 25 -41.31 -33.07 6.54
C ASP A 25 -41.15 -32.58 5.10
N ALA A 26 -40.85 -33.51 4.19
CA ALA A 26 -40.65 -33.23 2.78
C ALA A 26 -41.97 -33.35 1.98
N ALA A 27 -42.49 -32.23 1.50
CA ALA A 27 -43.62 -32.20 0.56
C ALA A 27 -43.11 -31.97 -0.89
N THR A 28 -43.38 -32.92 -1.78
CA THR A 28 -42.91 -32.89 -3.17
C THR A 28 -43.88 -32.17 -4.12
N ASN A 29 -43.37 -31.27 -4.97
CA ASN A 29 -43.96 -31.04 -6.30
C ASN A 29 -42.92 -30.41 -7.26
N PRO A 30 -42.88 -30.80 -8.57
CA PRO A 30 -41.80 -30.43 -9.46
C PRO A 30 -42.07 -29.14 -10.26
N ARG A 31 -41.01 -28.40 -10.61
CA ARG A 31 -41.05 -27.36 -11.65
C ARG A 31 -39.83 -27.41 -12.57
N SER A 32 -40.10 -27.81 -13.82
CA SER A 32 -39.41 -27.42 -15.06
C SER A 32 -37.92 -27.00 -14.98
N PHE A 33 -37.03 -27.90 -15.40
CA PHE A 33 -35.69 -27.52 -15.84
C PHE A 33 -35.76 -26.69 -17.13
N LEU A 34 -35.54 -25.38 -17.03
CA LEU A 34 -35.30 -24.54 -18.21
C LEU A 34 -33.88 -24.79 -18.72
N ARG A 35 -33.76 -25.46 -19.89
CA ARG A 35 -32.51 -25.49 -20.65
C ARG A 35 -32.21 -24.09 -21.18
N VAL A 36 -31.22 -23.42 -20.60
CA VAL A 36 -30.58 -22.26 -21.24
C VAL A 36 -29.81 -22.78 -22.46
N ALA A 37 -30.28 -22.46 -23.66
CA ALA A 37 -29.57 -22.77 -24.89
C ALA A 37 -28.39 -21.80 -25.06
N ALA A 38 -27.23 -22.31 -25.48
CA ALA A 38 -26.08 -21.48 -25.82
C ALA A 38 -26.39 -20.66 -27.09
N VAL A 39 -26.27 -19.34 -27.00
CA VAL A 39 -26.55 -18.43 -28.12
C VAL A 39 -25.27 -18.17 -28.92
N HIS A 40 -25.26 -18.69 -30.14
CA HIS A 40 -24.38 -18.38 -31.28
C HIS A 40 -22.96 -17.87 -31.01
N SER A 41 -21.99 -18.77 -31.20
CA SER A 41 -20.63 -18.43 -31.64
C SER A 41 -20.66 -17.57 -32.91
N ALA A 42 -19.81 -16.56 -33.00
CA ALA A 42 -19.56 -15.85 -34.26
C ALA A 42 -18.59 -16.65 -35.15
N GLU A 43 -18.87 -16.75 -36.44
CA GLU A 43 -17.98 -17.43 -37.40
C GLU A 43 -16.79 -16.53 -37.81
N PRO A 44 -15.60 -17.10 -38.04
CA PRO A 44 -14.44 -16.35 -38.52
C PRO A 44 -14.58 -16.02 -40.01
N SER A 45 -14.31 -14.76 -40.39
CA SER A 45 -14.38 -14.30 -41.78
C SER A 45 -13.22 -14.83 -42.63
N ASN A 46 -13.54 -15.61 -43.65
CA ASN A 46 -12.58 -16.02 -44.68
C ASN A 46 -12.02 -14.82 -45.45
N ASN A 47 -10.70 -14.80 -45.68
CA ASN A 47 -10.09 -14.15 -46.83
C ASN A 47 -8.80 -14.90 -47.24
N PRO A 48 -8.40 -14.87 -48.53
CA PRO A 48 -7.62 -15.96 -49.12
C PRO A 48 -6.10 -15.88 -48.88
N ILE A 49 -5.49 -17.07 -48.92
CA ILE A 49 -4.05 -17.28 -48.90
C ILE A 49 -3.40 -16.69 -50.16
N ILE A 50 -2.37 -15.87 -50.01
CA ILE A 50 -1.44 -15.51 -51.09
C ILE A 50 -0.14 -16.29 -50.89
N SER A 51 0.11 -17.26 -51.77
CA SER A 51 1.36 -18.02 -51.83
C SER A 51 2.08 -17.77 -53.16
N CYS A 52 3.36 -17.36 -53.13
CA CYS A 52 4.20 -17.44 -54.34
C CYS A 52 5.71 -17.58 -54.05
N SER A 53 6.33 -18.43 -54.89
CA SER A 53 7.76 -18.56 -55.21
C SER A 53 8.83 -18.42 -54.11
N GLN A 54 9.49 -19.55 -53.87
CA GLN A 54 10.85 -19.63 -53.33
C GLN A 54 11.86 -18.82 -54.16
N SER A 55 12.96 -18.37 -53.53
CA SER A 55 14.20 -18.03 -54.22
C SER A 55 15.40 -18.57 -53.43
N GLN A 56 16.45 -19.00 -54.12
CA GLN A 56 17.59 -19.71 -53.52
C GLN A 56 18.72 -18.77 -53.04
N PRO A 57 19.57 -19.19 -52.09
CA PRO A 57 20.47 -18.30 -51.36
C PRO A 57 21.71 -17.88 -52.17
N GLN A 58 22.26 -16.71 -51.82
CA GLN A 58 23.59 -16.25 -52.25
C GLN A 58 24.59 -16.23 -51.08
N PRO A 59 25.92 -16.33 -51.36
CA PRO A 59 26.88 -16.79 -50.36
C PRO A 59 27.29 -15.74 -49.33
N ALA A 60 27.73 -16.24 -48.17
CA ALA A 60 28.21 -15.43 -47.05
C ALA A 60 29.41 -14.54 -47.43
N LYS A 61 29.44 -13.33 -46.87
CA LYS A 61 30.60 -12.42 -46.91
C LYS A 61 31.15 -12.20 -45.51
N THR A 62 32.47 -12.13 -45.43
CA THR A 62 33.29 -12.16 -44.22
C THR A 62 32.93 -11.04 -43.23
N VAL A 63 32.61 -11.42 -41.99
CA VAL A 63 32.56 -10.48 -40.87
C VAL A 63 33.99 -10.05 -40.55
N THR A 64 34.27 -8.75 -40.65
CA THR A 64 35.49 -8.15 -40.10
C THR A 64 35.15 -7.37 -38.85
N THR A 65 35.76 -7.75 -37.73
CA THR A 65 35.54 -7.13 -36.41
C THR A 65 36.03 -5.69 -36.39
N LYS A 66 35.13 -4.75 -36.09
CA LYS A 66 35.48 -3.37 -35.71
C LYS A 66 34.82 -3.03 -34.38
N THR A 67 35.61 -2.51 -33.46
CA THR A 67 35.23 -2.15 -32.10
C THR A 67 34.14 -1.07 -32.08
N PRO A 68 33.07 -1.21 -31.28
CA PRO A 68 32.06 -0.17 -31.15
C PRO A 68 32.60 1.02 -30.32
N THR A 69 32.92 2.11 -30.99
CA THR A 69 33.05 3.43 -30.34
C THR A 69 31.72 3.83 -29.71
N MET A 70 31.70 4.20 -28.44
CA MET A 70 30.47 4.66 -27.79
C MET A 70 29.98 5.97 -28.38
N THR A 71 28.85 5.92 -29.10
CA THR A 71 28.17 7.09 -29.66
C THR A 71 26.74 7.20 -29.14
N ASN A 72 26.52 8.22 -28.31
CA ASN A 72 25.25 8.87 -27.97
C ASN A 72 23.99 7.98 -27.85
N VAL A 73 23.56 7.69 -26.61
CA VAL A 73 22.36 6.89 -26.33
C VAL A 73 21.10 7.71 -26.61
N GLY A 74 20.57 7.60 -27.83
CA GLY A 74 19.19 7.99 -28.12
C GLY A 74 18.21 7.11 -27.35
N SER A 75 17.15 7.69 -26.81
CA SER A 75 16.12 6.95 -26.07
C SER A 75 15.36 5.99 -27.01
N GLY A 76 15.53 4.69 -26.82
CA GLY A 76 14.76 3.67 -27.53
C GLY A 76 13.26 3.79 -27.26
N LYS A 77 12.44 3.29 -28.20
CA LYS A 77 11.00 3.13 -27.99
C LYS A 77 10.78 2.20 -26.79
N TRP A 78 9.94 2.61 -25.85
CA TRP A 78 9.63 1.80 -24.67
C TRP A 78 8.86 0.53 -25.07
N SER A 79 9.17 -0.56 -24.38
CA SER A 79 8.42 -1.83 -24.33
C SER A 79 8.41 -2.32 -22.88
N VAL A 80 7.54 -3.27 -22.53
CA VAL A 80 7.48 -3.81 -21.15
C VAL A 80 8.85 -4.38 -20.75
N GLU A 81 9.51 -5.13 -21.65
CA GLU A 81 10.85 -5.71 -21.49
C GLU A 81 12.01 -4.68 -21.45
N SER A 82 11.78 -3.39 -21.79
CA SER A 82 12.88 -2.44 -22.06
C SER A 82 13.78 -2.14 -20.85
N TRP A 83 13.32 -2.43 -19.63
CA TRP A 83 14.14 -2.36 -18.41
C TRP A 83 15.25 -3.40 -18.36
N GLN A 84 15.12 -4.53 -19.06
CA GLN A 84 16.11 -5.61 -19.09
C GLN A 84 17.42 -5.17 -19.77
N LEU A 85 17.36 -4.10 -20.59
CA LEU A 85 18.51 -3.43 -21.21
C LEU A 85 19.20 -2.41 -20.26
N LYS A 86 18.73 -2.28 -19.01
CA LYS A 86 19.24 -1.35 -18.01
C LYS A 86 19.85 -2.10 -16.82
N ARG A 87 20.60 -1.38 -15.99
CA ARG A 87 21.07 -1.92 -14.72
C ARG A 87 19.92 -2.03 -13.71
N ALA A 88 19.46 -3.25 -13.46
CA ALA A 88 18.62 -3.54 -12.31
C ALA A 88 19.45 -3.66 -11.02
N LEU A 89 18.86 -3.26 -9.89
CA LEU A 89 19.41 -3.46 -8.55
C LEU A 89 18.39 -4.22 -7.69
N GLN A 90 18.83 -4.82 -6.58
CA GLN A 90 18.00 -5.49 -5.57
C GLN A 90 17.21 -6.75 -6.02
N LEU A 91 17.20 -7.09 -7.31
CA LEU A 91 16.67 -8.37 -7.80
C LEU A 91 17.42 -9.57 -7.19
N PRO A 92 16.75 -10.72 -7.00
CA PRO A 92 17.40 -11.97 -6.65
C PRO A 92 18.08 -12.64 -7.86
N GLU A 93 19.01 -13.54 -7.56
CA GLU A 93 19.55 -14.52 -8.53
C GLU A 93 18.83 -15.85 -8.28
N TYR A 94 17.96 -16.27 -9.20
CA TYR A 94 17.28 -17.57 -9.14
C TYR A 94 18.20 -18.68 -9.67
N PRO A 95 18.22 -19.87 -9.03
CA PRO A 95 19.14 -20.96 -9.40
C PRO A 95 18.75 -21.65 -10.72
N ASP A 96 17.45 -21.71 -11.01
CA ASP A 96 16.88 -22.25 -12.24
C ASP A 96 16.24 -21.11 -13.06
N LYS A 97 16.54 -21.09 -14.36
CA LYS A 97 16.00 -20.10 -15.31
C LYS A 97 14.80 -20.64 -16.09
N GLU A 98 14.75 -21.94 -16.35
CA GLU A 98 13.63 -22.57 -17.06
C GLU A 98 12.39 -22.59 -16.17
N GLU A 99 12.56 -22.86 -14.86
CA GLU A 99 11.49 -22.69 -13.87
C GLU A 99 11.03 -21.23 -13.77
N LEU A 100 11.97 -20.27 -13.75
CA LEU A 100 11.64 -18.84 -13.73
C LEU A 100 10.80 -18.44 -14.95
N GLU A 101 11.24 -18.78 -16.16
CA GLU A 101 10.51 -18.50 -17.40
C GLU A 101 9.15 -19.23 -17.47
N MET A 102 9.02 -20.41 -16.87
CA MET A 102 7.74 -21.12 -16.75
C MET A 102 6.78 -20.38 -15.80
N VAL A 103 7.28 -19.90 -14.65
CA VAL A 103 6.48 -19.13 -13.70
C VAL A 103 6.03 -17.78 -14.27
N LEU A 104 6.92 -17.06 -14.97
CA LEU A 104 6.57 -15.76 -15.57
C LEU A 104 5.50 -15.90 -16.66
N ARG A 105 5.61 -16.93 -17.53
CA ARG A 105 4.54 -17.28 -18.49
C ARG A 105 3.21 -17.67 -17.82
N THR A 106 3.26 -18.24 -16.62
CA THR A 106 2.06 -18.58 -15.84
C THR A 106 1.39 -17.32 -15.28
N LEU A 107 2.17 -16.34 -14.81
CA LEU A 107 1.68 -15.06 -14.30
C LEU A 107 1.11 -14.15 -15.40
N ASP A 108 1.73 -14.14 -16.59
CA ASP A 108 1.23 -13.41 -17.76
C ASP A 108 -0.18 -13.88 -18.18
N ALA A 109 -0.38 -15.20 -18.17
CA ALA A 109 -1.67 -15.82 -18.47
C ALA A 109 -2.75 -15.60 -17.38
N PHE A 110 -2.40 -15.12 -16.19
CA PHE A 110 -3.36 -14.89 -15.10
C PHE A 110 -4.11 -13.55 -15.25
N PRO A 111 -5.35 -13.43 -14.73
CA PRO A 111 -6.09 -12.17 -14.68
C PRO A 111 -5.29 -11.03 -14.01
N PRO A 112 -5.55 -9.75 -14.38
CA PRO A 112 -5.00 -8.61 -13.67
C PRO A 112 -5.57 -8.52 -12.24
N ILE A 113 -4.79 -8.01 -11.28
CA ILE A 113 -5.23 -7.78 -9.89
C ILE A 113 -6.11 -6.52 -9.81
N VAL A 114 -5.75 -5.47 -10.56
CA VAL A 114 -6.49 -4.19 -10.63
C VAL A 114 -6.92 -3.85 -12.06
N PHE A 115 -7.99 -3.06 -12.21
CA PHE A 115 -8.40 -2.55 -13.52
C PHE A 115 -7.82 -1.16 -13.81
N ALA A 116 -7.37 -0.91 -15.04
CA ALA A 116 -6.71 0.33 -15.46
C ALA A 116 -7.55 1.60 -15.20
N GLY A 117 -8.88 1.51 -15.29
CA GLY A 117 -9.78 2.62 -14.94
C GLY A 117 -9.72 3.02 -13.46
N GLU A 118 -9.41 2.09 -12.55
CA GLU A 118 -9.28 2.35 -11.12
C GLU A 118 -7.98 3.08 -10.79
N ALA A 119 -6.89 2.74 -11.49
CA ALA A 119 -5.63 3.46 -11.41
C ALA A 119 -5.76 4.90 -11.95
N ARG A 120 -6.52 5.11 -13.05
CA ARG A 120 -6.89 6.47 -13.51
C ARG A 120 -7.71 7.23 -12.46
N LYS A 121 -8.69 6.57 -11.83
CA LYS A 121 -9.49 7.18 -10.76
C LYS A 121 -8.62 7.61 -9.57
N LEU A 122 -7.61 6.82 -9.22
CA LEU A 122 -6.65 7.19 -8.19
C LEU A 122 -5.77 8.38 -8.60
N GLU A 123 -5.35 8.48 -9.86
CA GLU A 123 -4.62 9.66 -10.36
C GLU A 123 -5.43 10.97 -10.19
N GLU A 124 -6.74 10.94 -10.49
CA GLU A 124 -7.64 12.08 -10.24
C GLU A 124 -7.68 12.47 -8.74
N ARG A 125 -7.77 11.49 -7.84
CA ARG A 125 -7.80 11.74 -6.39
C ARG A 125 -6.47 12.26 -5.86
N LEU A 126 -5.35 11.78 -6.42
CA LEU A 126 -4.02 12.28 -6.11
C LEU A 126 -3.78 13.68 -6.70
N ALA A 127 -4.44 14.05 -7.80
CA ALA A 127 -4.42 15.41 -8.33
C ALA A 127 -5.12 16.39 -7.38
N ASP A 128 -6.28 16.03 -6.81
CA ASP A 128 -6.90 16.81 -5.75
C ASP A 128 -6.01 16.93 -4.51
N ALA A 129 -5.22 15.90 -4.17
CA ALA A 129 -4.24 15.97 -3.09
C ALA A 129 -3.02 16.88 -3.40
N ALA A 130 -2.50 16.86 -4.63
CA ALA A 130 -1.46 17.80 -5.09
C ALA A 130 -1.91 19.26 -4.97
N MET A 131 -3.18 19.53 -5.28
CA MET A 131 -3.81 20.86 -5.17
C MET A 131 -4.33 21.16 -3.75
N GLY A 132 -4.11 20.26 -2.78
CA GLY A 132 -4.51 20.40 -1.37
C GLY A 132 -6.02 20.46 -1.11
N LYS A 133 -6.83 19.92 -2.04
CA LYS A 133 -8.27 19.72 -1.86
C LYS A 133 -8.59 18.39 -1.16
N ALA A 134 -7.72 17.39 -1.31
CA ALA A 134 -7.79 16.10 -0.64
C ALA A 134 -6.48 15.81 0.13
N PHE A 135 -6.45 14.73 0.92
CA PHE A 135 -5.27 14.30 1.67
C PHE A 135 -5.06 12.78 1.53
N LEU A 136 -3.87 12.33 1.15
CA LEU A 136 -3.54 10.91 1.02
C LEU A 136 -3.22 10.29 2.38
N LEU A 137 -3.95 9.23 2.74
CA LEU A 137 -3.59 8.28 3.77
C LEU A 137 -3.12 7.00 3.08
N GLN A 138 -1.80 6.83 2.97
CA GLN A 138 -1.19 5.57 2.52
C GLN A 138 -0.66 4.80 3.73
N GLY A 139 -1.04 3.52 3.89
CA GLY A 139 -0.62 2.76 5.06
C GLY A 139 -0.91 1.26 4.99
N GLY A 140 -0.21 0.49 5.82
CA GLY A 140 -0.33 -0.96 5.93
C GLY A 140 1.02 -1.58 6.31
N ASP A 141 1.25 -2.84 5.97
CA ASP A 141 2.41 -3.58 6.45
C ASP A 141 3.74 -3.13 5.83
N CYS A 142 4.84 -3.37 6.56
CA CYS A 142 6.19 -3.12 6.07
C CYS A 142 6.56 -4.06 4.92
N ALA A 143 6.30 -5.35 5.12
CA ALA A 143 6.14 -6.32 4.04
C ALA A 143 5.06 -7.32 4.44
N GLU A 144 4.20 -7.72 3.52
CA GLU A 144 3.22 -8.78 3.71
C GLU A 144 3.92 -10.14 3.83
N SER A 145 3.41 -11.03 4.69
CA SER A 145 3.90 -12.41 4.81
C SER A 145 2.85 -13.43 4.40
N PHE A 146 3.34 -14.56 3.88
CA PHE A 146 2.58 -15.78 3.62
C PHE A 146 2.11 -16.50 4.90
N LYS A 147 2.60 -16.11 6.08
CA LYS A 147 2.17 -16.62 7.40
C LYS A 147 1.07 -15.79 8.04
N GLU A 148 1.10 -14.47 7.83
CA GLU A 148 0.10 -13.53 8.36
C GLU A 148 -1.17 -13.46 7.49
N PHE A 149 -1.26 -14.26 6.42
CA PHE A 149 -2.42 -14.36 5.55
C PHE A 149 -3.59 -15.12 6.21
N ASN A 150 -4.50 -14.37 6.83
CA ASN A 150 -5.73 -14.89 7.40
C ASN A 150 -6.83 -13.82 7.40
N ALA A 151 -8.07 -14.25 7.61
CA ALA A 151 -9.27 -13.41 7.59
C ALA A 151 -9.47 -12.55 8.87
N ILE A 152 -8.45 -12.42 9.74
CA ILE A 152 -8.46 -11.55 10.92
C ILE A 152 -7.51 -10.36 10.68
N ASN A 153 -6.26 -10.65 10.30
CA ASN A 153 -5.23 -9.64 10.06
C ASN A 153 -5.60 -8.63 8.95
N ILE A 154 -6.20 -9.09 7.86
CA ILE A 154 -6.59 -8.23 6.73
C ILE A 154 -7.69 -7.22 7.15
N PRO A 155 -8.85 -7.63 7.72
CA PRO A 155 -9.82 -6.67 8.24
C PRO A 155 -9.27 -5.79 9.36
N ASP A 156 -8.35 -6.26 10.20
CA ASP A 156 -7.78 -5.43 11.26
C ASP A 156 -6.93 -4.27 10.71
N THR A 157 -6.03 -4.51 9.75
CA THR A 157 -5.27 -3.44 9.08
C THR A 157 -6.19 -2.52 8.25
N PHE A 158 -7.24 -3.07 7.62
CA PHE A 158 -8.27 -2.25 6.94
C PHE A 158 -9.06 -1.37 7.92
N ARG A 159 -9.47 -1.92 9.08
CA ARG A 159 -10.23 -1.23 10.14
C ARG A 159 -9.48 -0.01 10.66
N ILE A 160 -8.19 -0.13 10.99
CA ILE A 160 -7.40 1.03 11.44
C ILE A 160 -7.21 2.08 10.33
N LEU A 161 -7.08 1.69 9.06
CA LEU A 161 -7.07 2.65 7.94
C LEU A 161 -8.39 3.44 7.85
N LEU A 162 -9.55 2.78 8.01
CA LEU A 162 -10.85 3.46 8.06
C LEU A 162 -10.98 4.40 9.27
N GLN A 163 -10.58 3.95 10.47
CA GLN A 163 -10.62 4.80 11.67
C GLN A 163 -9.76 6.06 11.49
N MET A 164 -8.52 5.91 11.00
CA MET A 164 -7.64 7.04 10.70
C MET A 164 -8.24 7.95 9.63
N GLY A 165 -8.80 7.37 8.55
CA GLY A 165 -9.46 8.10 7.48
C GLY A 165 -10.59 9.00 8.00
N VAL A 166 -11.45 8.49 8.88
CA VAL A 166 -12.54 9.29 9.48
C VAL A 166 -12.03 10.36 10.45
N VAL A 167 -11.00 10.09 11.26
CA VAL A 167 -10.37 11.11 12.12
C VAL A 167 -9.82 12.27 11.26
N LEU A 168 -9.15 11.94 10.15
CA LEU A 168 -8.58 12.90 9.21
C LEU A 168 -9.67 13.69 8.46
N MET A 169 -10.70 13.01 7.92
CA MET A 169 -11.82 13.65 7.22
C MET A 169 -12.59 14.60 8.14
N PHE A 170 -12.96 14.15 9.34
CA PHE A 170 -13.76 14.95 10.28
C PHE A 170 -12.98 16.14 10.86
N GLY A 171 -11.74 15.93 11.29
CA GLY A 171 -10.92 17.00 11.85
C GLY A 171 -10.43 18.00 10.80
N GLY A 172 -9.96 17.51 9.64
CA GLY A 172 -9.54 18.37 8.53
C GLY A 172 -10.70 19.08 7.82
N GLN A 173 -11.87 18.42 7.73
CA GLN A 173 -12.98 18.76 6.83
C GLN A 173 -12.56 18.81 5.36
N MET A 174 -11.95 17.72 4.89
CA MET A 174 -11.56 17.49 3.50
C MET A 174 -11.56 15.99 3.14
N PRO A 175 -11.76 15.60 1.88
CA PRO A 175 -11.66 14.20 1.44
C PRO A 175 -10.31 13.55 1.76
N VAL A 176 -10.33 12.28 2.13
CA VAL A 176 -9.13 11.46 2.35
C VAL A 176 -9.07 10.33 1.33
N VAL A 177 -7.90 10.16 0.71
CA VAL A 177 -7.62 9.12 -0.29
C VAL A 177 -6.98 7.94 0.44
N ASN A 178 -7.65 6.80 0.54
CA ASN A 178 -7.21 5.65 1.34
C ASN A 178 -6.47 4.62 0.46
N VAL A 179 -5.15 4.45 0.65
CA VAL A 179 -4.33 3.54 -0.16
C VAL A 179 -3.59 2.53 0.74
N GLY A 180 -3.98 1.26 0.65
CA GLY A 180 -3.33 0.17 1.36
C GLY A 180 -1.93 -0.14 0.85
N ARG A 181 -0.99 -0.38 1.76
CA ARG A 181 0.23 -1.18 1.54
C ARG A 181 -0.13 -2.65 1.72
N MET A 182 -0.95 -3.17 0.81
CA MET A 182 -1.65 -4.44 0.91
C MET A 182 -1.88 -5.03 -0.49
N ALA A 183 -2.00 -6.36 -0.58
CA ALA A 183 -2.20 -7.12 -1.81
C ALA A 183 -1.08 -6.96 -2.85
N GLY A 184 0.19 -6.94 -2.42
CA GLY A 184 1.35 -6.95 -3.31
C GLY A 184 2.70 -6.63 -2.64
N GLN A 185 2.68 -6.11 -1.41
CA GLN A 185 3.85 -5.56 -0.72
C GLN A 185 4.72 -6.65 -0.08
N PHE A 186 5.04 -7.71 -0.81
CA PHE A 186 5.91 -8.80 -0.35
C PHE A 186 7.40 -8.46 -0.46
N ALA A 187 7.83 -7.89 -1.58
CA ALA A 187 9.24 -7.69 -1.88
C ALA A 187 9.86 -6.57 -1.00
N LYS A 188 11.12 -6.78 -0.59
CA LYS A 188 11.85 -5.85 0.28
C LYS A 188 13.30 -5.63 -0.16
N PRO A 189 13.74 -4.36 -0.37
CA PRO A 189 15.12 -4.08 -0.71
C PRO A 189 16.01 -4.18 0.54
N ARG A 190 17.24 -4.69 0.38
CA ARG A 190 18.18 -4.93 1.48
C ARG A 190 19.41 -4.04 1.34
N SER A 191 19.95 -3.54 2.45
CA SER A 191 21.26 -2.86 2.43
C SER A 191 22.36 -3.86 2.08
N GLU A 192 22.42 -4.98 2.81
CA GLU A 192 23.40 -6.04 2.60
C GLU A 192 22.80 -7.23 1.83
N PRO A 193 23.51 -7.83 0.86
CA PRO A 193 23.03 -9.02 0.15
C PRO A 193 23.03 -10.28 1.02
N PHE A 194 23.83 -10.30 2.09
CA PHE A 194 23.91 -11.39 3.07
C PHE A 194 23.48 -10.93 4.46
N GLU A 195 23.15 -11.90 5.30
CA GLU A 195 22.79 -11.76 6.70
C GLU A 195 23.60 -12.77 7.51
N GLU A 196 24.14 -12.35 8.64
CA GLU A 196 25.02 -13.18 9.47
C GLU A 196 24.46 -13.28 10.89
N GLN A 197 24.32 -14.51 11.39
CA GLN A 197 23.86 -14.81 12.75
C GLN A 197 24.74 -15.93 13.31
N ASN A 198 25.27 -15.74 14.52
CA ASN A 198 26.10 -16.74 15.22
C ASN A 198 27.28 -17.30 14.38
N GLY A 199 27.89 -16.46 13.53
CA GLY A 199 28.99 -16.84 12.63
C GLY A 199 28.58 -17.61 11.37
N VAL A 200 27.29 -17.90 11.18
CA VAL A 200 26.75 -18.47 9.94
C VAL A 200 26.24 -17.33 9.05
N LYS A 201 26.64 -17.32 7.78
CA LYS A 201 26.33 -16.28 6.80
C LYS A 201 25.47 -16.84 5.67
N LEU A 202 24.27 -16.29 5.49
CA LEU A 202 23.28 -16.73 4.50
C LEU A 202 22.81 -15.56 3.62
N PRO A 203 22.18 -15.80 2.45
CA PRO A 203 21.51 -14.75 1.70
C PRO A 203 20.48 -14.01 2.57
N SER A 204 20.39 -12.69 2.39
CA SER A 204 19.38 -11.86 3.04
C SER A 204 17.96 -12.30 2.66
N TYR A 205 17.04 -12.32 3.63
CA TYR A 205 15.60 -12.40 3.35
C TYR A 205 15.16 -11.15 2.55
N ARG A 206 14.56 -11.35 1.37
CA ARG A 206 14.18 -10.31 0.40
C ARG A 206 12.66 -10.11 0.26
N GLY A 207 11.87 -10.74 1.13
CA GLY A 207 10.41 -10.75 1.03
C GLY A 207 9.88 -12.12 0.63
N ASP A 208 8.66 -12.43 1.07
CA ASP A 208 8.09 -13.79 0.92
C ASP A 208 7.86 -14.18 -0.55
N ASN A 209 7.72 -13.22 -1.47
CA ASN A 209 7.65 -13.49 -2.92
C ASN A 209 9.00 -13.82 -3.57
N VAL A 210 10.11 -13.84 -2.81
CA VAL A 210 11.47 -14.16 -3.29
C VAL A 210 12.05 -15.36 -2.54
N ASN A 211 12.15 -15.30 -1.22
CA ASN A 211 12.70 -16.35 -0.37
C ASN A 211 12.04 -16.37 1.02
N GLY A 212 12.37 -17.35 1.84
CA GLY A 212 11.82 -17.51 3.20
C GLY A 212 12.51 -16.66 4.26
N ASP A 213 11.78 -16.31 5.30
CA ASP A 213 12.27 -15.56 6.46
C ASP A 213 13.29 -16.36 7.30
N ALA A 214 13.04 -17.66 7.48
CA ALA A 214 13.78 -18.53 8.38
C ALA A 214 15.28 -18.55 8.06
N PHE A 215 16.11 -18.51 9.10
CA PHE A 215 17.57 -18.46 8.95
C PHE A 215 18.16 -19.86 8.73
N ASN A 216 17.91 -20.44 7.56
CA ASN A 216 18.57 -21.66 7.09
C ASN A 216 18.77 -21.61 5.56
N GLU A 217 19.75 -22.36 5.05
CA GLU A 217 20.15 -22.36 3.65
C GLU A 217 18.98 -22.61 2.69
N LYS A 218 18.22 -23.71 2.89
CA LYS A 218 17.07 -24.06 2.06
C LYS A 218 16.00 -22.95 2.01
N ALA A 219 15.75 -22.26 3.11
CA ALA A 219 14.79 -21.17 3.16
C ALA A 219 15.29 -19.89 2.47
N ARG A 220 16.61 -19.64 2.43
CA ARG A 220 17.18 -18.40 1.89
C ARG A 220 17.50 -18.45 0.38
N ILE A 221 17.48 -19.63 -0.24
CA ILE A 221 17.51 -19.79 -1.70
C ILE A 221 16.27 -19.10 -2.33
N PRO A 222 16.42 -18.28 -3.38
CA PRO A 222 15.28 -17.74 -4.13
C PRO A 222 14.50 -18.81 -4.89
N ASP A 223 13.18 -18.77 -4.79
CA ASP A 223 12.24 -19.78 -5.29
C ASP A 223 11.17 -19.09 -6.17
N PRO A 224 11.14 -19.33 -7.49
CA PRO A 224 10.21 -18.64 -8.41
C PRO A 224 8.73 -18.89 -8.08
N GLN A 225 8.36 -20.06 -7.55
CA GLN A 225 6.96 -20.41 -7.27
C GLN A 225 6.31 -19.47 -6.24
N ARG A 226 7.13 -18.80 -5.43
CA ARG A 226 6.70 -17.75 -4.50
C ARG A 226 6.02 -16.57 -5.20
N MET A 227 6.34 -16.29 -6.46
CA MET A 227 5.67 -15.23 -7.23
C MET A 227 4.22 -15.61 -7.56
N ILE A 228 3.94 -16.88 -7.91
CA ILE A 228 2.57 -17.39 -8.06
C ILE A 228 1.81 -17.33 -6.74
N ARG A 229 2.45 -17.77 -5.64
CA ARG A 229 1.83 -17.68 -4.29
C ARG A 229 1.52 -16.24 -3.89
N ALA A 230 2.41 -15.29 -4.20
CA ALA A 230 2.19 -13.87 -3.97
C ALA A 230 1.01 -13.34 -4.77
N TYR A 231 0.92 -13.62 -6.08
CA TYR A 231 -0.24 -13.28 -6.91
C TYR A 231 -1.55 -13.83 -6.32
N CYS A 232 -1.60 -15.12 -5.94
CA CYS A 232 -2.81 -15.72 -5.38
C CYS A 232 -3.21 -15.06 -4.05
N GLN A 233 -2.24 -14.74 -3.20
CA GLN A 233 -2.48 -14.02 -1.95
C GLN A 233 -2.95 -12.58 -2.19
N SER A 234 -2.36 -11.86 -3.15
CA SER A 234 -2.80 -10.52 -3.55
C SER A 234 -4.24 -10.51 -4.05
N ALA A 235 -4.57 -11.38 -5.01
CA ALA A 235 -5.92 -11.47 -5.58
C ALA A 235 -6.97 -11.77 -4.50
N ALA A 236 -6.70 -12.71 -3.60
CA ALA A 236 -7.59 -13.04 -2.48
C ALA A 236 -7.72 -11.90 -1.46
N THR A 237 -6.61 -11.23 -1.13
CA THR A 237 -6.57 -10.08 -0.21
C THR A 237 -7.35 -8.90 -0.76
N LEU A 238 -7.15 -8.53 -2.02
CA LEU A 238 -7.89 -7.45 -2.67
C LEU A 238 -9.37 -7.80 -2.86
N ASN A 239 -9.72 -9.05 -3.18
CA ASN A 239 -11.12 -9.47 -3.23
C ASN A 239 -11.83 -9.26 -1.87
N LEU A 240 -11.17 -9.61 -0.77
CA LEU A 240 -11.69 -9.38 0.58
C LEU A 240 -11.78 -7.88 0.94
N LEU A 241 -10.77 -7.09 0.59
CA LEU A 241 -10.76 -5.64 0.78
C LEU A 241 -11.89 -4.94 -0.01
N ARG A 242 -12.13 -5.35 -1.26
CA ARG A 242 -13.26 -4.88 -2.08
C ARG A 242 -14.59 -5.21 -1.42
N ALA A 243 -14.75 -6.44 -0.91
CA ALA A 243 -15.96 -6.86 -0.21
C ALA A 243 -16.22 -6.04 1.07
N PHE A 244 -15.18 -5.64 1.82
CA PHE A 244 -15.35 -4.73 2.96
C PHE A 244 -15.63 -3.27 2.55
N ALA A 245 -14.97 -2.79 1.48
CA ALA A 245 -15.11 -1.41 1.00
C ALA A 245 -16.51 -1.10 0.43
N THR A 246 -17.18 -2.08 -0.18
CA THR A 246 -18.52 -1.89 -0.78
C THR A 246 -19.65 -2.64 -0.05
N GLY A 247 -19.36 -3.77 0.62
CA GLY A 247 -20.34 -4.60 1.34
C GLY A 247 -20.75 -4.08 2.71
N GLY A 248 -20.75 -2.75 2.93
CA GLY A 248 -21.22 -2.13 4.16
C GLY A 248 -20.35 -2.39 5.41
N TYR A 249 -19.09 -2.82 5.28
CA TYR A 249 -18.14 -2.78 6.42
C TYR A 249 -17.59 -1.36 6.60
N ALA A 250 -17.27 -0.69 5.49
CA ALA A 250 -16.81 0.70 5.45
C ALA A 250 -17.93 1.76 5.57
N ALA A 251 -19.17 1.37 5.86
CA ALA A 251 -20.30 2.30 6.00
C ALA A 251 -20.09 3.26 7.21
N MET A 252 -20.33 4.56 7.01
CA MET A 252 -20.00 5.62 7.99
C MET A 252 -20.77 5.48 9.33
N GLN A 253 -21.94 4.84 9.33
CA GLN A 253 -22.68 4.51 10.56
C GLN A 253 -21.92 3.54 11.49
N ARG A 254 -20.91 2.84 10.97
CA ARG A 254 -20.14 1.81 11.70
C ARG A 254 -18.86 2.35 12.35
N VAL A 255 -18.60 3.65 12.27
CA VAL A 255 -17.46 4.33 12.92
C VAL A 255 -17.38 4.00 14.42
N THR A 256 -18.51 3.89 15.12
CA THR A 256 -18.57 3.45 16.52
C THR A 256 -18.19 1.97 16.71
N GLN A 257 -18.51 1.11 15.74
CA GLN A 257 -18.19 -0.32 15.73
C GLN A 257 -16.73 -0.63 15.32
N TRP A 258 -16.04 0.33 14.70
CA TRP A 258 -14.63 0.17 14.31
C TRP A 258 -13.66 0.36 15.47
N ASN A 259 -14.14 0.69 16.68
CA ASN A 259 -13.32 0.60 17.89
C ASN A 259 -12.63 -0.77 17.96
N LEU A 260 -11.37 -0.76 18.39
CA LEU A 260 -10.60 -1.97 18.64
C LEU A 260 -10.67 -2.25 20.14
N ASP A 261 -10.89 -3.49 20.54
CA ASP A 261 -11.03 -3.92 21.93
C ASP A 261 -9.84 -3.45 22.78
N PHE A 262 -8.64 -3.41 22.20
CA PHE A 262 -7.43 -2.94 22.88
C PHE A 262 -7.24 -1.41 22.87
N THR A 263 -8.05 -0.63 22.15
CA THR A 263 -8.12 0.84 22.28
C THR A 263 -9.04 1.27 23.42
N GLU A 264 -9.88 0.38 23.95
CA GLU A 264 -10.57 0.60 25.21
C GLU A 264 -9.56 0.85 26.34
N HIS A 265 -9.94 1.72 27.29
CA HIS A 265 -9.07 2.20 28.37
C HIS A 265 -7.76 2.87 27.87
N SER A 266 -7.86 3.69 26.81
CA SER A 266 -6.79 4.60 26.38
C SER A 266 -7.35 5.98 26.02
N GLU A 267 -6.61 7.06 26.34
CA GLU A 267 -7.00 8.45 26.05
C GLU A 267 -7.31 8.66 24.55
N GLN A 268 -6.61 7.95 23.67
CA GLN A 268 -6.78 8.02 22.22
C GLN A 268 -8.05 7.27 21.78
N GLY A 269 -8.41 6.18 22.46
CA GLY A 269 -9.71 5.53 22.32
C GLY A 269 -10.85 6.41 22.85
N ASP A 270 -10.67 7.10 23.96
CA ASP A 270 -11.66 8.02 24.52
C ASP A 270 -11.93 9.20 23.58
N ARG A 271 -10.86 9.79 23.02
CA ARG A 271 -10.96 10.86 22.00
C ARG A 271 -11.50 10.36 20.67
N TYR A 272 -11.28 9.09 20.32
CA TYR A 272 -11.95 8.44 19.17
C TYR A 272 -13.44 8.21 19.44
N ARG A 273 -13.85 7.84 20.66
CA ARG A 273 -15.27 7.74 21.04
C ARG A 273 -15.96 9.10 21.00
N GLU A 274 -15.34 10.17 21.50
CA GLU A 274 -15.86 11.55 21.36
C GLU A 274 -16.04 11.93 19.88
N LEU A 275 -15.03 11.67 19.04
CA LEU A 275 -15.11 11.92 17.60
C LEU A 275 -16.20 11.08 16.92
N ALA A 276 -16.34 9.80 17.29
CA ALA A 276 -17.36 8.90 16.76
C ALA A 276 -18.79 9.38 17.09
N HIS A 277 -19.04 9.83 18.32
CA HIS A 277 -20.32 10.44 18.69
C HIS A 277 -20.60 11.71 17.86
N ARG A 278 -19.60 12.55 17.65
CA ARG A 278 -19.76 13.79 16.86
C ARG A 278 -19.85 13.55 15.35
N VAL A 279 -19.40 12.40 14.85
CA VAL A 279 -19.70 11.89 13.50
C VAL A 279 -21.13 11.38 13.43
N ASP A 280 -21.62 10.66 14.45
CA ASP A 280 -23.01 10.18 14.53
C ASP A 280 -24.02 11.35 14.57
N GLU A 281 -23.76 12.39 15.37
CA GLU A 281 -24.51 13.66 15.37
C GLU A 281 -24.56 14.29 13.97
N ALA A 282 -23.43 14.32 13.26
CA ALA A 282 -23.35 14.89 11.91
C ALA A 282 -24.09 14.03 10.87
N LEU A 283 -24.05 12.71 10.98
CA LEU A 283 -24.84 11.79 10.16
C LEU A 283 -26.35 11.94 10.43
N GLY A 284 -26.74 12.12 11.70
CA GLY A 284 -28.12 12.44 12.08
C GLY A 284 -28.61 13.76 11.47
N PHE A 285 -27.77 14.80 11.47
CA PHE A 285 -28.06 16.07 10.78
C PHE A 285 -28.18 15.88 9.25
N MET A 286 -27.27 15.11 8.62
CA MET A 286 -27.36 14.83 7.18
C MET A 286 -28.61 14.04 6.80
N ALA A 287 -29.02 13.08 7.63
CA ALA A 287 -30.27 12.34 7.45
C ALA A 287 -31.50 13.24 7.61
N ALA A 288 -31.51 14.13 8.61
CA ALA A 288 -32.57 15.14 8.79
C ALA A 288 -32.62 16.15 7.62
N ALA A 289 -31.49 16.43 6.97
CA ALA A 289 -31.39 17.24 5.75
C ALA A 289 -31.72 16.47 4.45
N GLY A 290 -32.12 15.19 4.53
CA GLY A 290 -32.56 14.38 3.40
C GLY A 290 -31.49 13.52 2.73
N LEU A 291 -30.23 13.53 3.18
CA LEU A 291 -29.22 12.54 2.77
C LEU A 291 -29.39 11.29 3.64
N THR A 292 -30.27 10.39 3.22
CA THR A 292 -30.54 9.13 3.94
C THR A 292 -29.32 8.22 3.99
N VAL A 293 -29.30 7.35 5.01
CA VAL A 293 -28.18 6.45 5.30
C VAL A 293 -27.95 5.38 4.23
N ASP A 294 -28.95 5.10 3.40
CA ASP A 294 -28.87 4.16 2.27
C ASP A 294 -28.14 4.73 1.05
N HIS A 295 -27.86 6.05 1.04
CA HIS A 295 -27.19 6.70 -0.08
C HIS A 295 -25.77 6.11 -0.28
N PRO A 296 -25.33 5.77 -1.51
CA PRO A 296 -24.06 5.04 -1.73
C PRO A 296 -22.80 5.67 -1.12
N ILE A 297 -22.78 6.99 -0.95
CA ILE A 297 -21.69 7.75 -0.30
C ILE A 297 -21.58 7.46 1.21
N MET A 298 -22.68 7.04 1.86
CA MET A 298 -22.71 6.67 3.28
C MET A 298 -22.32 5.20 3.52
N THR A 299 -22.52 4.33 2.53
CA THR A 299 -22.41 2.86 2.67
C THR A 299 -21.13 2.27 2.08
N THR A 300 -20.43 3.00 1.22
CA THR A 300 -19.22 2.54 0.51
C THR A 300 -18.04 3.50 0.69
N THR A 301 -16.81 2.99 0.56
CA THR A 301 -15.59 3.82 0.42
C THR A 301 -14.84 3.44 -0.85
N GLU A 302 -14.18 4.42 -1.47
CA GLU A 302 -13.08 4.12 -2.38
C GLU A 302 -11.87 3.65 -1.57
N PHE A 303 -11.17 2.61 -2.02
CA PHE A 303 -9.94 2.09 -1.42
C PHE A 303 -9.07 1.47 -2.51
N TRP A 304 -7.77 1.77 -2.47
CA TRP A 304 -6.79 1.32 -3.46
C TRP A 304 -5.62 0.56 -2.82
N THR A 305 -4.78 -0.07 -3.64
CA THR A 305 -3.64 -0.90 -3.20
C THR A 305 -2.33 -0.42 -3.80
N SER A 306 -1.21 -0.73 -3.10
CA SER A 306 0.12 -0.28 -3.48
C SER A 306 1.27 -1.11 -2.90
N HIS A 307 2.37 -1.19 -3.66
CA HIS A 307 3.65 -1.75 -3.23
C HIS A 307 4.84 -1.03 -3.88
N GLU A 308 6.05 -1.34 -3.38
CA GLU A 308 7.29 -0.96 -4.05
C GLU A 308 7.46 -1.80 -5.32
N CYS A 309 7.43 -1.13 -6.49
CA CYS A 309 7.80 -1.77 -7.75
C CYS A 309 9.28 -2.14 -7.66
N LEU A 310 9.55 -3.44 -7.52
CA LEU A 310 10.87 -3.92 -7.07
C LEU A 310 11.28 -5.22 -7.76
N LEU A 311 10.39 -6.22 -7.81
CA LEU A 311 10.69 -7.52 -8.40
C LEU A 311 10.28 -7.50 -9.87
N LEU A 312 11.00 -6.73 -10.70
CA LEU A 312 10.60 -6.37 -12.06
C LEU A 312 10.04 -7.51 -12.93
N PRO A 313 10.51 -8.77 -12.88
CA PRO A 313 9.85 -9.87 -13.60
C PRO A 313 8.38 -10.10 -13.21
N TYR A 314 8.02 -9.96 -11.92
CA TYR A 314 6.64 -10.07 -11.43
C TYR A 314 5.77 -8.91 -11.94
N GLU A 315 6.30 -7.69 -11.90
CA GLU A 315 5.62 -6.47 -12.36
C GLU A 315 5.44 -6.51 -13.90
N GLU A 316 6.42 -7.03 -14.64
CA GLU A 316 6.39 -7.29 -16.08
C GLU A 316 5.26 -8.27 -16.45
N SER A 317 5.19 -9.44 -15.81
CA SER A 317 4.14 -10.43 -16.06
C SER A 317 2.73 -9.94 -15.69
N LEU A 318 2.60 -8.91 -14.84
CA LEU A 318 1.31 -8.30 -14.49
C LEU A 318 1.02 -6.99 -15.24
N THR A 319 1.90 -6.57 -16.15
CA THR A 319 1.71 -5.39 -16.99
C THR A 319 0.87 -5.69 -18.22
N ARG A 320 -0.22 -4.95 -18.42
CA ARG A 320 -1.22 -5.20 -19.47
C ARG A 320 -1.52 -3.93 -20.28
N LEU A 321 -1.77 -4.11 -21.57
CA LEU A 321 -2.27 -3.05 -22.44
C LEU A 321 -3.77 -2.82 -22.18
N ASP A 322 -4.13 -1.62 -21.72
CA ASP A 322 -5.53 -1.24 -21.54
C ASP A 322 -6.19 -0.95 -22.89
N SER A 323 -7.19 -1.75 -23.25
CA SER A 323 -7.96 -1.62 -24.49
C SER A 323 -8.75 -0.30 -24.60
N THR A 324 -8.98 0.41 -23.49
CA THR A 324 -9.74 1.68 -23.48
C THR A 324 -8.88 2.92 -23.69
N SER A 325 -7.58 2.88 -23.38
CA SER A 325 -6.66 4.03 -23.57
C SER A 325 -5.45 3.76 -24.47
N GLY A 326 -5.17 2.50 -24.81
CA GLY A 326 -3.97 2.12 -25.58
C GLY A 326 -2.65 2.30 -24.81
N LEU A 327 -2.72 2.49 -23.49
CA LEU A 327 -1.57 2.62 -22.60
C LEU A 327 -1.35 1.32 -21.82
N TYR A 328 -0.10 1.04 -21.47
CA TYR A 328 0.23 -0.04 -20.55
C TYR A 328 -0.01 0.39 -19.11
N TYR A 329 -0.58 -0.50 -18.30
CA TYR A 329 -0.66 -0.36 -16.85
C TYR A 329 -0.02 -1.59 -16.24
N ASP A 330 0.78 -1.41 -15.20
CA ASP A 330 1.13 -2.52 -14.32
C ASP A 330 -0.11 -2.83 -13.48
N CYS A 331 -0.77 -3.94 -13.77
CA CYS A 331 -2.03 -4.32 -13.13
C CYS A 331 -1.82 -5.16 -11.86
N SER A 332 -0.61 -5.16 -11.30
CA SER A 332 -0.34 -5.72 -9.97
C SER A 332 -0.98 -4.89 -8.85
N ALA A 333 -0.94 -3.55 -8.94
CA ALA A 333 -1.53 -2.64 -7.96
C ALA A 333 -1.95 -1.28 -8.57
N HIS A 334 -2.80 -0.56 -7.85
CA HIS A 334 -3.35 0.72 -8.31
C HIS A 334 -2.29 1.85 -8.33
N PHE A 335 -1.37 1.84 -7.37
CA PHE A 335 -0.29 2.81 -7.22
C PHE A 335 1.01 2.08 -6.90
N LEU A 336 2.11 2.48 -7.55
CA LEU A 336 3.41 1.84 -7.41
C LEU A 336 4.46 2.88 -7.06
N TRP A 337 5.43 2.56 -6.21
CA TRP A 337 6.55 3.47 -5.96
C TRP A 337 7.90 2.86 -6.28
N VAL A 338 8.85 3.72 -6.68
CA VAL A 338 10.28 3.38 -6.75
C VAL A 338 10.96 3.67 -5.42
N GLY A 339 11.76 2.71 -4.94
CA GLY A 339 12.47 2.80 -3.67
C GLY A 339 13.71 3.68 -3.71
N GLU A 340 14.15 4.18 -2.54
CA GLU A 340 15.37 5.00 -2.39
C GLU A 340 16.64 4.26 -2.87
N ARG A 341 16.59 2.92 -3.01
CA ARG A 341 17.70 2.08 -3.51
C ARG A 341 17.61 1.73 -5.00
N THR A 342 16.48 1.98 -5.66
CA THR A 342 16.18 1.57 -7.06
C THR A 342 15.83 2.74 -7.99
N ARG A 343 15.78 3.97 -7.47
CA ARG A 343 15.44 5.21 -8.19
C ARG A 343 16.56 5.85 -9.03
N GLN A 344 17.49 5.07 -9.56
CA GLN A 344 18.59 5.60 -10.40
C GLN A 344 18.03 6.07 -11.76
N LEU A 345 18.43 7.25 -12.24
CA LEU A 345 17.91 7.87 -13.47
C LEU A 345 18.04 6.99 -14.72
N ASP A 346 19.08 6.16 -14.78
CA ASP A 346 19.40 5.20 -15.84
C ASP A 346 19.09 3.73 -15.48
N GLY A 347 18.50 3.51 -14.29
CA GLY A 347 18.21 2.19 -13.72
C GLY A 347 16.94 1.54 -14.28
N ALA A 348 16.87 0.22 -14.16
CA ALA A 348 15.78 -0.59 -14.69
C ALA A 348 14.40 -0.19 -14.15
N HIS A 349 14.26 0.06 -12.84
CA HIS A 349 12.97 0.41 -12.23
C HIS A 349 12.42 1.75 -12.75
N VAL A 350 13.28 2.72 -13.05
CA VAL A 350 12.87 4.00 -13.64
C VAL A 350 12.47 3.81 -15.12
N GLU A 351 13.19 2.98 -15.88
CA GLU A 351 12.82 2.67 -17.26
C GLU A 351 11.50 1.89 -17.38
N PHE A 352 11.24 0.95 -16.47
CA PHE A 352 9.96 0.24 -16.40
C PHE A 352 8.81 1.21 -16.12
N LEU A 353 8.91 1.96 -15.01
CA LEU A 353 7.87 2.88 -14.56
C LEU A 353 7.63 4.07 -15.50
N ARG A 354 8.59 4.39 -16.38
CA ARG A 354 8.48 5.42 -17.43
C ARG A 354 7.33 5.16 -18.42
N GLY A 355 7.00 3.89 -18.70
CA GLY A 355 5.98 3.53 -19.69
C GLY A 355 4.65 3.04 -19.14
N VAL A 356 4.59 2.59 -17.88
CA VAL A 356 3.30 2.24 -17.24
C VAL A 356 2.53 3.50 -16.88
N ALA A 357 1.19 3.47 -16.97
CA ALA A 357 0.31 4.64 -16.87
C ALA A 357 -0.28 4.89 -15.46
N ASN A 358 -0.04 3.99 -14.50
CA ASN A 358 -0.45 4.10 -13.09
C ASN A 358 0.04 5.42 -12.44
N PRO A 359 -0.64 5.97 -11.41
CA PRO A 359 -0.03 6.99 -10.56
C PRO A 359 1.16 6.41 -9.77
N LEU A 360 2.24 7.19 -9.67
CA LEU A 360 3.54 6.73 -9.19
C LEU A 360 4.04 7.46 -7.94
N GLY A 361 4.71 6.72 -7.06
CA GLY A 361 5.48 7.24 -5.94
C GLY A 361 6.98 7.26 -6.18
N ILE A 362 7.68 8.24 -5.62
CA ILE A 362 9.14 8.30 -5.57
C ILE A 362 9.55 8.43 -4.10
N LYS A 363 10.26 7.45 -3.56
CA LYS A 363 10.85 7.55 -2.21
C LYS A 363 12.05 8.49 -2.26
N VAL A 364 12.12 9.44 -1.33
CA VAL A 364 13.12 10.52 -1.34
C VAL A 364 13.73 10.74 0.05
N SER A 365 15.03 10.51 0.18
CA SER A 365 15.77 10.81 1.42
C SER A 365 16.41 12.20 1.47
N HIS A 366 16.99 12.54 2.63
CA HIS A 366 17.81 13.74 2.84
C HIS A 366 19.05 13.85 1.93
N LYS A 367 19.38 12.78 1.18
CA LYS A 367 20.51 12.71 0.23
C LYS A 367 20.14 13.07 -1.22
N MET A 368 18.86 13.28 -1.52
CA MET A 368 18.39 13.62 -2.87
C MET A 368 18.93 14.98 -3.32
N ASP A 369 19.51 15.03 -4.53
CA ASP A 369 19.82 16.30 -5.19
C ASP A 369 18.53 16.92 -5.79
N PRO A 370 18.29 18.24 -5.65
CA PRO A 370 17.07 18.86 -6.17
C PRO A 370 16.94 18.81 -7.71
N ASN A 371 18.05 18.70 -8.45
CA ASN A 371 18.05 18.64 -9.91
C ASN A 371 17.90 17.18 -10.41
N GLU A 372 18.47 16.21 -9.69
CA GLU A 372 18.18 14.78 -9.88
C GLU A 372 16.69 14.48 -9.70
N LEU A 373 16.06 15.06 -8.66
CA LEU A 373 14.62 14.95 -8.44
C LEU A 373 13.80 15.53 -9.60
N VAL A 374 14.14 16.72 -10.10
CA VAL A 374 13.46 17.35 -11.25
C VAL A 374 13.55 16.44 -12.48
N LYS A 375 14.74 15.95 -12.83
CA LYS A 375 14.93 15.01 -13.95
C LYS A 375 14.11 13.73 -13.80
N LEU A 376 14.04 13.16 -12.59
CA LEU A 376 13.27 11.94 -12.34
C LEU A 376 11.76 12.18 -12.51
N ILE A 377 11.25 13.35 -12.14
CA ILE A 377 9.86 13.76 -12.38
C ILE A 377 9.62 13.98 -13.89
N GLU A 378 10.53 14.65 -14.60
CA GLU A 378 10.45 14.86 -16.06
C GLU A 378 10.40 13.53 -16.83
N ILE A 379 11.20 12.53 -16.42
CA ILE A 379 11.20 11.18 -17.00
C ILE A 379 9.88 10.45 -16.75
N LEU A 380 9.36 10.49 -15.51
CA LEU A 380 8.19 9.70 -15.11
C LEU A 380 6.84 10.40 -15.36
N ASN A 381 6.84 11.71 -15.64
CA ASN A 381 5.67 12.53 -15.93
C ASN A 381 5.95 13.62 -17.00
N PRO A 382 6.32 13.25 -18.23
CA PRO A 382 6.70 14.21 -19.28
C PRO A 382 5.56 15.11 -19.74
N GLN A 383 4.30 14.79 -19.44
CA GLN A 383 3.13 15.66 -19.68
C GLN A 383 2.73 16.52 -18.46
N ASN A 384 3.50 16.47 -17.36
CA ASN A 384 3.25 17.21 -16.11
C ASN A 384 1.80 17.05 -15.57
N ARG A 385 1.24 15.84 -15.67
CA ARG A 385 -0.10 15.51 -15.16
C ARG A 385 -0.12 15.65 -13.64
N PRO A 386 -1.03 16.44 -13.04
CA PRO A 386 -1.25 16.42 -11.60
C PRO A 386 -1.62 15.02 -11.11
N GLY A 387 -1.24 14.65 -9.89
CA GLY A 387 -1.54 13.33 -9.30
C GLY A 387 -0.70 12.16 -9.81
N ARG A 388 -0.15 12.23 -11.03
CA ARG A 388 0.73 11.19 -11.61
C ARG A 388 2.00 10.94 -10.79
N ILE A 389 2.56 11.95 -10.12
CA ILE A 389 3.77 11.79 -9.27
C ILE A 389 3.49 12.22 -7.83
N THR A 390 3.87 11.33 -6.91
CA THR A 390 3.84 11.52 -5.47
C THR A 390 5.26 11.43 -4.90
N ILE A 391 5.73 12.49 -4.23
CA ILE A 391 7.07 12.54 -3.62
C ILE A 391 6.98 12.14 -2.15
N ILE A 392 7.49 10.94 -1.84
CA ILE A 392 7.38 10.28 -0.53
C ILE A 392 8.67 10.54 0.26
N THR A 393 8.65 11.56 1.11
CA THR A 393 9.82 12.13 1.80
C THR A 393 10.12 11.40 3.11
N ARG A 394 11.34 10.86 3.26
CA ARG A 394 11.83 10.19 4.50
C ARG A 394 13.23 10.66 4.90
N MET A 395 13.31 11.59 5.82
CA MET A 395 14.52 12.38 6.10
C MET A 395 14.98 12.34 7.56
N GLY A 396 14.05 12.18 8.51
CA GLY A 396 14.22 12.54 9.92
C GLY A 396 13.89 14.03 10.15
N ALA A 397 13.31 14.36 11.30
CA ALA A 397 12.69 15.66 11.58
C ALA A 397 13.59 16.90 11.41
N GLU A 398 14.90 16.76 11.67
CA GLU A 398 15.88 17.84 11.51
C GLU A 398 16.23 18.05 10.03
N ASN A 399 16.63 16.97 9.35
CA ASN A 399 16.90 16.98 7.92
C ASN A 399 15.70 17.44 7.10
N MET A 400 14.48 17.11 7.50
CA MET A 400 13.25 17.57 6.86
C MET A 400 13.20 19.10 6.77
N ARG A 401 13.47 19.79 7.89
CA ARG A 401 13.47 21.28 7.95
C ARG A 401 14.58 21.91 7.11
N VAL A 402 15.71 21.22 6.92
CA VAL A 402 16.85 21.72 6.15
C VAL A 402 16.75 21.39 4.66
N LYS A 403 16.32 20.18 4.29
CA LYS A 403 16.44 19.64 2.92
C LYS A 403 15.17 19.80 2.09
N LEU A 404 13.98 19.57 2.67
CA LEU A 404 12.71 19.65 1.94
C LEU A 404 12.47 21.03 1.28
N PRO A 405 12.80 22.18 1.90
CA PRO A 405 12.67 23.49 1.24
C PRO A 405 13.39 23.57 -0.12
N HIS A 406 14.59 23.00 -0.23
CA HIS A 406 15.36 23.03 -1.49
C HIS A 406 14.69 22.20 -2.59
N LEU A 407 14.09 21.05 -2.23
CA LEU A 407 13.35 20.19 -3.16
C LEU A 407 12.06 20.87 -3.64
N ILE A 408 11.25 21.40 -2.71
CA ILE A 408 10.00 22.13 -3.05
C ILE A 408 10.30 23.29 -4.00
N ARG A 409 11.33 24.09 -3.69
CA ARG A 409 11.75 25.22 -4.53
C ARG A 409 12.28 24.79 -5.91
N ALA A 410 12.93 23.63 -6.03
CA ALA A 410 13.40 23.13 -7.33
C ALA A 410 12.25 22.65 -8.21
N VAL A 411 11.37 21.79 -7.67
CA VAL A 411 10.17 21.29 -8.36
C VAL A 411 9.25 22.45 -8.79
N ARG A 412 9.06 23.45 -7.91
CA ARG A 412 8.33 24.70 -8.23
C ARG A 412 8.99 25.51 -9.36
N ARG A 413 10.32 25.67 -9.37
CA ARG A 413 11.02 26.40 -10.45
C ARG A 413 10.93 25.69 -11.80
N ALA A 414 10.82 24.37 -11.81
CA ALA A 414 10.58 23.59 -13.02
C ALA A 414 9.10 23.60 -13.49
N GLY A 415 8.20 24.23 -12.73
CA GLY A 415 6.76 24.27 -13.04
C GLY A 415 6.03 22.93 -12.83
N LEU A 416 6.67 21.97 -12.14
CA LEU A 416 6.20 20.60 -12.02
C LEU A 416 5.18 20.44 -10.88
N VAL A 417 4.11 19.68 -11.14
CA VAL A 417 3.03 19.41 -10.17
C VAL A 417 3.19 18.00 -9.61
N VAL A 418 3.34 17.91 -8.27
CA VAL A 418 3.51 16.64 -7.55
C VAL A 418 2.74 16.66 -6.22
N THR A 419 2.30 15.48 -5.77
CA THR A 419 1.71 15.29 -4.44
C THR A 419 2.83 15.08 -3.42
N TRP A 420 2.99 15.98 -2.46
CA TRP A 420 4.02 15.82 -1.41
C TRP A 420 3.49 14.96 -0.26
N VAL A 421 4.29 13.99 0.19
CA VAL A 421 3.90 13.01 1.21
C VAL A 421 5.02 12.80 2.22
N SER A 422 4.68 12.65 3.49
CA SER A 422 5.63 12.30 4.55
C SER A 422 5.65 10.80 4.81
N ASP A 423 6.84 10.19 4.77
CA ASP A 423 7.15 8.86 5.29
C ASP A 423 8.01 9.02 6.56
N PRO A 424 7.37 9.29 7.71
CA PRO A 424 8.06 9.48 8.99
C PRO A 424 8.58 8.15 9.58
N MET A 425 8.39 7.04 8.87
CA MET A 425 8.72 5.70 9.35
C MET A 425 10.16 5.36 8.98
N HIS A 426 10.47 5.39 7.69
CA HIS A 426 11.79 5.04 7.18
C HIS A 426 12.86 6.04 7.59
N GLY A 427 12.50 7.28 7.95
CA GLY A 427 13.42 8.28 8.48
C GLY A 427 14.07 7.89 9.81
N ASN A 428 13.33 7.21 10.69
CA ASN A 428 13.60 7.20 12.14
C ASN A 428 13.85 5.81 12.75
N THR A 429 14.24 4.81 11.95
CA THR A 429 14.59 3.47 12.45
C THR A 429 15.93 3.49 13.21
N ILE A 430 15.92 3.01 14.46
CA ILE A 430 17.09 2.79 15.32
C ILE A 430 17.24 1.31 15.66
N LYS A 431 18.37 0.93 16.27
CA LYS A 431 18.59 -0.41 16.87
C LYS A 431 18.53 -0.29 18.39
N ALA A 432 17.70 -1.12 19.02
CA ALA A 432 17.53 -1.20 20.47
C ALA A 432 18.68 -1.97 21.14
N PRO A 433 18.89 -1.84 22.47
CA PRO A 433 19.92 -2.60 23.20
C PRO A 433 19.79 -4.12 23.06
N CYS A 434 18.56 -4.64 22.99
CA CYS A 434 18.24 -6.05 22.73
C CYS A 434 18.51 -6.51 21.29
N GLY A 435 19.05 -5.65 20.43
CA GLY A 435 19.41 -5.97 19.05
C GLY A 435 18.28 -5.85 18.02
N LEU A 436 17.02 -5.83 18.46
CA LEU A 436 15.86 -5.54 17.61
C LEU A 436 15.95 -4.13 17.01
N LYS A 437 15.26 -3.91 15.89
CA LYS A 437 14.99 -2.55 15.41
C LYS A 437 13.82 -1.97 16.20
N THR A 438 13.78 -0.65 16.33
CA THR A 438 12.55 0.07 16.72
C THR A 438 12.55 1.46 16.10
N ARG A 439 11.45 2.21 16.27
CA ARG A 439 11.30 3.61 15.85
C ARG A 439 10.70 4.37 17.03
N PRO A 440 11.32 5.47 17.51
CA PRO A 440 10.71 6.30 18.54
C PRO A 440 9.49 7.03 17.98
N PHE A 441 8.31 6.83 18.58
CA PHE A 441 7.08 7.50 18.16
C PHE A 441 7.23 9.04 18.16
N ASP A 442 8.01 9.59 19.09
CA ASP A 442 8.32 11.01 19.12
C ASP A 442 9.11 11.51 17.90
N ALA A 443 10.00 10.70 17.33
CA ALA A 443 10.73 11.04 16.11
C ALA A 443 9.79 11.02 14.88
N ILE A 444 8.92 10.02 14.81
CA ILE A 444 7.85 9.91 13.80
C ILE A 444 6.94 11.17 13.86
N ARG A 445 6.48 11.51 15.07
CA ARG A 445 5.67 12.70 15.38
C ARG A 445 6.39 14.01 15.04
N ALA A 446 7.69 14.10 15.33
CA ALA A 446 8.51 15.27 15.02
C ALA A 446 8.73 15.47 13.52
N GLU A 447 8.85 14.39 12.73
CA GLU A 447 9.00 14.48 11.27
C GLU A 447 7.69 14.86 10.58
N VAL A 448 6.55 14.33 11.00
CA VAL A 448 5.23 14.80 10.51
C VAL A 448 5.02 16.28 10.84
N ARG A 449 5.39 16.72 12.06
CA ARG A 449 5.36 18.16 12.40
C ARG A 449 6.27 18.96 11.48
N ALA A 450 7.52 18.55 11.28
CA ALA A 450 8.49 19.20 10.41
C ALA A 450 8.01 19.34 8.95
N PHE A 451 7.39 18.30 8.42
CA PHE A 451 6.82 18.28 7.07
C PHE A 451 5.72 19.35 6.90
N PHE A 452 4.77 19.43 7.83
CA PHE A 452 3.76 20.49 7.83
C PHE A 452 4.38 21.89 8.05
N ASP A 453 5.36 22.03 8.95
CA ASP A 453 6.06 23.29 9.20
C ASP A 453 6.70 23.85 7.93
N VAL A 454 7.42 22.99 7.18
CA VAL A 454 8.05 23.35 5.90
C VAL A 454 7.01 23.68 4.83
N HIS A 455 5.93 22.91 4.72
CA HIS A 455 4.88 23.21 3.74
C HIS A 455 4.12 24.52 4.03
N GLU A 456 3.96 24.90 5.30
CA GLU A 456 3.46 26.22 5.70
C GLU A 456 4.46 27.34 5.34
N GLN A 457 5.75 27.17 5.63
CA GLN A 457 6.81 28.15 5.32
C GLN A 457 7.02 28.36 3.81
N GLU A 458 6.99 27.29 3.02
CA GLU A 458 7.20 27.34 1.57
C GLU A 458 5.95 27.74 0.78
N GLY A 459 4.77 27.89 1.42
CA GLY A 459 3.51 28.13 0.72
C GLY A 459 3.15 27.01 -0.25
N SER A 460 3.22 25.75 0.21
CA SER A 460 2.93 24.55 -0.58
C SER A 460 1.99 23.59 0.18
N HIS A 461 1.56 22.50 -0.45
CA HIS A 461 0.53 21.61 0.10
C HIS A 461 1.14 20.32 0.68
N PRO A 462 0.93 20.03 1.98
CA PRO A 462 1.23 18.72 2.56
C PRO A 462 0.14 17.75 2.10
N GLY A 463 0.40 17.04 1.00
CA GLY A 463 -0.59 16.23 0.29
C GLY A 463 -0.93 14.88 0.95
N GLY A 464 -0.14 14.39 1.91
CA GLY A 464 -0.46 13.15 2.62
C GLY A 464 0.61 12.58 3.55
N VAL A 465 0.36 11.37 4.05
CA VAL A 465 1.29 10.53 4.82
C VAL A 465 1.37 9.11 4.27
N HIS A 466 2.53 8.48 4.46
CA HIS A 466 2.85 7.10 4.07
C HIS A 466 3.41 6.36 5.30
N LEU A 467 2.64 5.41 5.84
CA LEU A 467 2.90 4.80 7.15
C LEU A 467 3.10 3.29 7.06
N GLU A 468 3.84 2.73 8.02
CA GLU A 468 3.97 1.29 8.24
C GLU A 468 3.28 0.98 9.57
N MET A 469 2.19 0.22 9.52
CA MET A 469 1.18 0.16 10.57
C MET A 469 0.38 -1.14 10.49
N THR A 470 -0.17 -1.59 11.61
CA THR A 470 -1.01 -2.78 11.68
C THR A 470 -2.16 -2.60 12.67
N GLY A 471 -3.28 -3.25 12.40
CA GLY A 471 -4.37 -3.38 13.37
C GLY A 471 -4.05 -4.34 14.53
N GLN A 472 -2.99 -5.14 14.43
CA GLN A 472 -2.53 -6.02 15.50
C GLN A 472 -2.02 -5.24 16.72
N ASN A 473 -2.23 -5.79 17.92
CA ASN A 473 -1.78 -5.20 19.19
C ASN A 473 -0.29 -5.52 19.48
N VAL A 474 0.60 -4.91 18.69
CA VAL A 474 2.06 -5.15 18.67
C VAL A 474 2.89 -4.15 19.49
N THR A 475 4.10 -4.55 19.86
CA THR A 475 5.09 -3.70 20.58
C THR A 475 6.32 -3.40 19.72
N GLU A 476 6.12 -2.95 18.48
CA GLU A 476 7.22 -2.77 17.51
C GLU A 476 7.87 -1.36 17.58
N CYS A 477 7.09 -0.29 17.74
CA CYS A 477 7.59 1.08 17.94
C CYS A 477 7.54 1.50 19.43
N ILE A 478 8.63 2.07 19.95
CA ILE A 478 8.68 2.59 21.33
C ILE A 478 7.96 3.95 21.47
N GLY A 479 7.43 4.21 22.66
CA GLY A 479 6.69 5.43 22.99
C GLY A 479 5.23 5.43 22.51
N GLY A 480 4.68 6.63 22.29
CA GLY A 480 3.24 6.86 22.20
C GLY A 480 2.56 6.74 23.57
N SER A 481 1.27 7.01 23.65
CA SER A 481 0.54 7.11 24.93
C SER A 481 0.68 5.90 25.89
N ARG A 482 0.73 4.67 25.35
CA ARG A 482 0.95 3.45 26.15
C ARG A 482 2.39 3.24 26.63
N THR A 483 3.32 4.13 26.29
CA THR A 483 4.72 4.13 26.73
C THR A 483 5.41 2.77 26.52
N VAL A 484 5.37 2.26 25.28
CA VAL A 484 6.11 1.03 24.92
C VAL A 484 7.61 1.27 25.12
N THR A 485 8.25 0.47 25.97
CA THR A 485 9.68 0.58 26.30
C THR A 485 10.55 -0.31 25.40
N PHE A 486 11.88 -0.29 25.60
CA PHE A 486 12.78 -1.23 24.94
C PHE A 486 12.59 -2.69 25.38
N ASP A 487 12.12 -2.91 26.62
CA ASP A 487 11.95 -4.25 27.19
C ASP A 487 10.64 -4.89 26.71
N ASP A 488 9.60 -4.07 26.50
CA ASP A 488 8.32 -4.47 25.89
C ASP A 488 8.46 -4.97 24.46
N LEU A 489 9.53 -4.60 23.73
CA LEU A 489 9.74 -5.00 22.33
C LEU A 489 9.66 -6.53 22.19
N SER A 490 10.34 -7.27 23.06
CA SER A 490 10.35 -8.74 23.07
C SER A 490 8.99 -9.41 23.27
N SER A 491 7.96 -8.67 23.72
CA SER A 491 6.63 -9.21 24.02
C SER A 491 5.86 -9.60 22.76
N ARG A 492 5.81 -8.70 21.75
CA ARG A 492 4.97 -8.84 20.54
C ARG A 492 5.60 -8.16 19.32
N TYR A 493 6.83 -8.55 19.01
CA TYR A 493 7.53 -8.15 17.78
C TYR A 493 7.28 -9.18 16.68
N HIS A 494 6.34 -8.92 15.78
CA HIS A 494 5.91 -9.88 14.76
C HIS A 494 6.50 -9.61 13.37
N THR A 495 6.87 -8.35 13.07
CA THR A 495 7.56 -7.98 11.83
C THR A 495 8.94 -8.61 11.70
N HIS A 496 9.19 -9.33 10.60
CA HIS A 496 10.54 -9.75 10.19
C HIS A 496 11.36 -8.62 9.53
N CYS A 497 10.80 -7.41 9.43
CA CYS A 497 11.17 -6.43 8.41
C CYS A 497 11.63 -5.08 9.00
N ASP A 498 10.70 -4.17 9.25
CA ASP A 498 10.91 -2.92 10.01
C ASP A 498 9.66 -2.65 10.91
N PRO A 499 9.79 -1.84 11.98
CA PRO A 499 8.82 -1.78 13.07
C PRO A 499 7.54 -1.01 12.72
N ARG A 500 6.37 -1.63 12.80
CA ARG A 500 5.07 -1.01 12.49
C ARG A 500 4.56 -0.16 13.66
N LEU A 501 3.75 0.86 13.38
CA LEU A 501 2.87 1.46 14.38
C LEU A 501 1.79 0.44 14.76
N ASN A 502 1.51 0.30 16.06
CA ASN A 502 0.25 -0.31 16.48
C ASN A 502 -0.92 0.67 16.29
N ALA A 503 -2.15 0.20 16.40
CA ALA A 503 -3.31 1.03 16.15
C ALA A 503 -3.46 2.22 17.11
N SER A 504 -3.08 2.09 18.40
CA SER A 504 -3.13 3.22 19.35
C SER A 504 -2.20 4.36 18.93
N GLN A 505 -0.96 4.03 18.53
CA GLN A 505 0.00 5.00 17.97
C GLN A 505 -0.48 5.57 16.63
N SER A 506 -1.14 4.75 15.81
CA SER A 506 -1.71 5.16 14.52
C SER A 506 -2.85 6.18 14.69
N LEU A 507 -3.76 5.96 15.65
CA LEU A 507 -4.80 6.93 16.01
C LEU A 507 -4.22 8.21 16.62
N GLU A 508 -3.23 8.11 17.53
CA GLU A 508 -2.54 9.29 18.08
C GLU A 508 -1.99 10.18 16.95
N LEU A 509 -1.34 9.56 15.95
CA LEU A 509 -0.79 10.27 14.80
C LEU A 509 -1.89 10.86 13.89
N ALA A 510 -3.00 10.15 13.67
CA ALA A 510 -4.14 10.67 12.91
C ALA A 510 -4.73 11.94 13.55
N PHE A 511 -4.91 11.96 14.87
CA PHE A 511 -5.39 13.16 15.59
C PHE A 511 -4.43 14.34 15.44
N ILE A 512 -3.11 14.11 15.55
CA ILE A 512 -2.09 15.15 15.38
C ILE A 512 -2.11 15.75 13.97
N ILE A 513 -2.27 14.91 12.93
CA ILE A 513 -2.38 15.37 11.54
C ILE A 513 -3.69 16.14 11.33
N ALA A 514 -4.81 15.60 11.81
CA ALA A 514 -6.14 16.23 11.71
C ALA A 514 -6.16 17.63 12.35
N GLU A 515 -5.45 17.83 13.47
CA GLU A 515 -5.28 19.13 14.11
C GLU A 515 -4.50 20.13 13.22
N ARG A 516 -3.43 19.68 12.54
CA ARG A 516 -2.68 20.51 11.58
C ARG A 516 -3.52 20.88 10.37
N LEU A 517 -4.27 19.92 9.81
CA LEU A 517 -5.20 20.17 8.70
C LEU A 517 -6.28 21.20 9.08
N ARG A 518 -6.90 21.05 10.25
CA ARG A 518 -7.88 22.01 10.80
C ARG A 518 -7.28 23.42 10.94
N LYS A 519 -6.10 23.53 11.54
CA LYS A 519 -5.38 24.81 11.74
C LYS A 519 -5.03 25.48 10.41
N ARG A 520 -4.57 24.71 9.41
CA ARG A 520 -4.30 25.21 8.06
C ARG A 520 -5.57 25.73 7.40
N ARG A 521 -6.65 24.94 7.40
CA ARG A 521 -7.92 25.31 6.76
C ARG A 521 -8.51 26.60 7.33
N ILE A 522 -8.56 26.73 8.67
CA ILE A 522 -9.06 27.94 9.34
C ILE A 522 -8.23 29.18 8.97
N ARG A 523 -6.90 29.07 8.90
CA ARG A 523 -6.02 30.17 8.44
C ARG A 523 -6.20 30.53 6.96
N SER A 524 -6.64 29.59 6.13
CA SER A 524 -6.82 29.80 4.68
C SER A 524 -8.22 30.26 4.27
N GLN A 525 -9.19 30.25 5.19
CA GLN A 525 -10.48 30.88 4.93
C GLN A 525 -10.28 32.40 5.00
N PRO A 526 -10.80 33.18 4.03
CA PRO A 526 -10.86 34.63 4.19
C PRO A 526 -11.64 34.95 5.46
N VAL A 527 -11.09 35.85 6.30
CA VAL A 527 -11.93 36.52 7.28
C VAL A 527 -13.00 37.27 6.48
N ILE A 528 -14.26 36.90 6.66
CA ILE A 528 -15.38 37.68 6.14
C ILE A 528 -15.26 39.03 6.86
N ALA A 529 -14.78 40.04 6.14
CA ALA A 529 -14.66 41.39 6.68
C ALA A 529 -16.06 41.85 7.05
N ASP A 530 -16.25 42.16 8.33
CA ASP A 530 -17.56 42.51 8.87
C ASP A 530 -18.02 43.82 8.22
N ALA A 531 -19.00 43.72 7.32
CA ALA A 531 -19.49 44.83 6.53
C ALA A 531 -20.46 45.68 7.35
N GLY A 532 -19.90 46.31 8.39
CA GLY A 532 -20.62 47.13 9.36
C GLY A 532 -21.48 48.21 8.67
N HIS A 533 -22.68 48.37 9.20
CA HIS A 533 -23.67 49.38 8.77
C HIS A 533 -23.26 50.81 9.19
#